data_AF-A0A523KAQ9-F1
#
_entry.id   AF-A0A523KAQ9-F1
#
_cell.length_a   1.000
_cell.length_b   1.000
_cell.length_c   1.000
_cell.angle_alpha   90.00
_cell.angle_beta   90.00
_cell.angle_gamma   90.00
#
_symmetry.space_group_name_H-M   'P 1'
#
loop_
_entity.id
_entity.type
_entity.pdbx_description
1 polymer ?
#
loop_
_entity_poly.entity_id
_entity_poly.type
_entity_poly.pdbx_seq_one_letter_code
_entity_poly.pdbx_strand_id
1 'polypeptide(L)'
;MDRIASVSLTVALAVVCSGMGAAAQTNAAVASPAVVEYSRDPSMVLVHFRERLVALEDEDPGPSLTVYGDGRVAVHYPRYMKRAGEYTLQLDPEELGGLMRSLASRRLIEFDEPAVRQRKAEAARSRAQLFEVFDATTTEIELNLERYQPAAGARVLHNVHKRLSWHGLRADAKRYPELTELGDLAAAHRELRALLERPDLVRGP
;
A
#
# COMPACT_ATOMS: atom_id res chain seq x y z
N MET A 1 19.86 93.03 2.18
CA MET A 1 19.95 92.34 3.49
C MET A 1 19.08 91.10 3.36
N ASP A 2 19.47 89.86 3.59
CA ASP A 2 20.74 89.16 3.79
C ASP A 2 20.29 87.71 4.07
N ARG A 3 21.02 86.71 3.55
CA ARG A 3 21.20 85.35 4.13
C ARG A 3 20.01 84.36 4.14
N ILE A 4 20.06 83.16 3.53
CA ILE A 4 20.91 81.94 3.67
C ILE A 4 20.14 80.79 4.37
N ALA A 5 19.98 79.69 3.61
CA ALA A 5 20.14 78.25 3.91
C ALA A 5 19.14 77.37 4.71
N SER A 6 18.99 76.17 4.12
CA SER A 6 18.97 74.79 4.66
C SER A 6 17.77 74.32 5.49
N VAL A 7 16.93 73.37 5.00
CA VAL A 7 17.11 71.91 4.76
C VAL A 7 17.16 71.07 6.04
N SER A 8 16.14 70.21 6.24
CA SER A 8 16.16 68.79 6.68
C SER A 8 14.69 68.32 6.80
N LEU A 9 14.13 67.57 5.84
CA LEU A 9 14.09 66.10 5.71
C LEU A 9 13.62 65.36 6.97
N THR A 10 12.42 64.78 6.94
CA THR A 10 12.16 63.37 7.33
C THR A 10 10.82 62.93 6.74
N VAL A 11 10.87 61.85 5.97
CA VAL A 11 9.77 61.13 5.32
C VAL A 11 9.35 59.96 6.22
N ALA A 12 8.05 59.69 6.33
CA ALA A 12 7.55 58.33 6.48
C ALA A 12 6.08 58.26 6.01
N LEU A 13 5.88 57.80 4.78
CA LEU A 13 4.57 57.46 4.21
C LEU A 13 4.38 55.95 4.37
N ALA A 14 3.54 55.52 5.31
CA ALA A 14 3.12 54.13 5.43
C ALA A 14 1.77 53.95 4.70
N VAL A 15 1.82 53.46 3.47
CA VAL A 15 0.66 53.01 2.70
C VAL A 15 0.31 51.60 3.17
N VAL A 16 -0.78 51.47 3.94
CA VAL A 16 -1.38 50.16 4.24
C VAL A 16 -2.36 49.86 3.12
N CYS A 17 -1.92 49.05 2.16
CA CYS A 17 -2.79 48.42 1.16
C CYS A 17 -3.64 47.35 1.87
N SER A 18 -4.91 47.66 2.16
CA SER A 18 -5.91 46.66 2.51
C SER A 18 -6.33 45.89 1.25
N GLY A 19 -5.54 44.87 0.90
CA GLY A 19 -5.96 43.84 -0.05
C GLY A 19 -7.00 42.94 0.61
N MET A 20 -8.26 43.06 0.21
CA MET A 20 -9.29 42.05 0.48
C MET A 20 -8.92 40.77 -0.27
N GLY A 21 -8.18 39.88 0.38
CA GLY A 21 -8.00 38.51 -0.08
C GLY A 21 -9.31 37.76 0.09
N ALA A 22 -9.98 37.48 -1.02
CA ALA A 22 -11.06 36.50 -1.07
C ALA A 22 -10.47 35.13 -0.72
N ALA A 23 -10.71 34.66 0.51
CA ALA A 23 -10.43 33.29 0.90
C ALA A 23 -11.35 32.37 0.10
N ALA A 24 -10.84 31.82 -1.00
CA ALA A 24 -11.44 30.68 -1.65
C ALA A 24 -11.40 29.51 -0.65
N GLN A 25 -12.53 29.26 0.01
CA GLN A 25 -12.77 27.99 0.68
C GLN A 25 -12.78 26.93 -0.42
N THR A 26 -11.65 26.29 -0.63
CA THR A 26 -11.60 25.02 -1.32
C THR A 26 -12.42 24.04 -0.48
N ASN A 27 -13.67 23.84 -0.89
CA ASN A 27 -14.41 22.63 -0.55
C ASN A 27 -13.62 21.46 -1.12
N ALA A 28 -12.62 20.99 -0.37
CA ALA A 28 -12.03 19.69 -0.58
C ALA A 28 -13.18 18.70 -0.33
N ALA A 29 -13.82 18.27 -1.41
CA ALA A 29 -14.78 17.19 -1.37
C ALA A 29 -14.09 16.04 -0.63
N VAL A 30 -14.56 15.75 0.59
CA VAL A 30 -14.05 14.65 1.39
C VAL A 30 -14.37 13.39 0.59
N ALA A 31 -13.36 12.85 -0.09
CA ALA A 31 -13.48 11.59 -0.79
C ALA A 31 -13.98 10.56 0.22
N SER A 32 -15.13 9.95 -0.05
CA SER A 32 -15.67 8.94 0.83
C SER A 32 -14.67 7.77 0.89
N PRO A 33 -14.39 7.20 2.07
CA PRO A 33 -13.44 6.10 2.16
C PRO A 33 -13.98 4.89 1.38
N ALA A 34 -13.06 4.04 0.91
CA ALA A 34 -13.46 2.78 0.30
C ALA A 34 -14.24 1.93 1.32
N VAL A 35 -15.34 1.33 0.87
CA VAL A 35 -16.18 0.45 1.69
C VAL A 35 -15.90 -1.00 1.31
N VAL A 36 -15.74 -1.85 2.31
CA VAL A 36 -15.39 -3.27 2.15
C VAL A 36 -16.33 -4.10 3.01
N GLU A 37 -16.93 -5.12 2.40
CA GLU A 37 -17.64 -6.18 3.10
C GLU A 37 -16.99 -7.52 2.75
N TYR A 38 -16.86 -8.38 3.75
CA TYR A 38 -16.20 -9.66 3.64
C TYR A 38 -16.94 -10.69 4.50
N SER A 39 -16.84 -11.95 4.09
CA SER A 39 -17.48 -13.05 4.80
C SER A 39 -16.88 -13.23 6.19
N ARG A 40 -17.73 -13.51 7.17
CA ARG A 40 -17.33 -13.87 8.54
C ARG A 40 -17.30 -15.38 8.77
N ASP A 41 -17.51 -16.16 7.73
CA ASP A 41 -17.47 -17.62 7.79
C ASP A 41 -16.02 -18.09 8.07
N PRO A 42 -15.78 -18.94 9.08
CA PRO A 42 -14.44 -19.44 9.44
C PRO A 42 -13.77 -20.27 8.34
N SER A 43 -14.54 -20.76 7.36
CA SER A 43 -14.02 -21.51 6.21
C SER A 43 -13.63 -20.61 5.03
N MET A 44 -14.08 -19.36 5.02
CA MET A 44 -13.82 -18.44 3.92
C MET A 44 -12.42 -17.83 4.04
N VAL A 45 -11.60 -18.00 3.01
CA VAL A 45 -10.29 -17.35 2.89
C VAL A 45 -10.50 -15.92 2.41
N LEU A 46 -10.12 -14.94 3.21
CA LEU A 46 -10.18 -13.53 2.85
C LEU A 46 -8.92 -13.06 2.15
N VAL A 47 -7.76 -13.50 2.65
CA VAL A 47 -6.45 -13.13 2.13
C VAL A 47 -5.55 -14.36 2.08
N HIS A 48 -4.91 -14.60 0.95
CA HIS A 48 -3.78 -15.51 0.85
C HIS A 48 -2.55 -14.73 0.41
N PHE A 49 -1.45 -14.89 1.13
CA PHE A 49 -0.19 -14.22 0.83
C PHE A 49 0.95 -15.21 0.87
N ARG A 50 1.85 -15.11 -0.12
CA ARG A 50 3.01 -15.97 -0.24
C ARG A 50 4.19 -15.22 -0.83
N GLU A 51 5.37 -15.50 -0.31
CA GLU A 51 6.62 -15.15 -0.96
C GLU A 51 7.21 -16.39 -1.63
N ARG A 52 7.69 -16.25 -2.86
CA ARG A 52 8.42 -17.29 -3.57
C ARG A 52 9.85 -16.84 -3.87
N LEU A 53 10.82 -17.66 -3.52
CA LEU A 53 12.22 -17.46 -3.93
C LEU A 53 12.44 -18.13 -5.29
N VAL A 54 12.78 -17.34 -6.32
CA VAL A 54 12.94 -17.84 -7.70
C VAL A 54 14.10 -18.83 -7.84
N ALA A 55 15.11 -18.75 -6.97
CA ALA A 55 16.26 -19.65 -6.97
C ALA A 55 15.98 -21.05 -6.39
N LEU A 56 14.78 -21.28 -5.83
CA LEU A 56 14.38 -22.55 -5.25
C LEU A 56 13.30 -23.18 -6.15
N GLU A 57 13.67 -24.16 -6.99
CA GLU A 57 12.74 -25.11 -7.62
C GLU A 57 12.20 -26.11 -6.59
N ASP A 58 11.77 -25.61 -5.43
CA ASP A 58 11.45 -26.40 -4.25
C ASP A 58 9.92 -26.55 -4.09
N GLU A 59 9.49 -27.67 -3.51
CA GLU A 59 8.07 -27.92 -3.18
C GLU A 59 7.55 -26.92 -2.13
N ASP A 60 8.49 -26.29 -1.40
CA ASP A 60 8.25 -25.35 -0.32
C ASP A 60 8.86 -23.96 -0.61
N PRO A 61 8.23 -23.17 -1.50
CA PRO A 61 8.85 -22.03 -2.17
C PRO A 61 9.00 -20.76 -1.31
N GLY A 62 8.49 -20.73 -0.09
CA GLY A 62 8.63 -19.59 0.82
C GLY A 62 7.51 -19.40 1.84
N PRO A 63 7.68 -18.44 2.77
CA PRO A 63 6.70 -18.19 3.82
C PRO A 63 5.37 -17.78 3.23
N SER A 64 4.30 -18.22 3.86
CA SER A 64 2.93 -17.87 3.46
C SER A 64 2.04 -17.65 4.67
N LEU A 65 0.96 -16.91 4.47
CA LEU A 65 -0.13 -16.79 5.42
C LEU A 65 -1.48 -16.84 4.71
N THR A 66 -2.49 -17.28 5.45
CA THR A 66 -3.89 -17.31 5.04
C THR A 66 -4.74 -16.71 6.15
N VAL A 67 -5.50 -15.67 5.85
CA VAL A 67 -6.44 -15.00 6.76
C VAL A 67 -7.85 -15.48 6.43
N TYR A 68 -8.58 -15.95 7.44
CA TYR A 68 -9.95 -16.46 7.32
C TYR A 68 -11.00 -15.44 7.80
N GLY A 69 -12.26 -15.68 7.45
CA GLY A 69 -13.39 -14.80 7.75
C GLY A 69 -13.64 -14.56 9.25
N ASP A 70 -13.26 -15.52 10.08
CA ASP A 70 -13.33 -15.44 11.54
C ASP A 70 -12.14 -14.72 12.18
N GLY A 71 -11.16 -14.26 11.39
CA GLY A 71 -9.95 -13.61 11.87
C GLY A 71 -8.82 -14.58 12.23
N ARG A 72 -9.02 -15.89 12.09
CA ARG A 72 -7.92 -16.86 12.22
C ARG A 72 -6.90 -16.59 11.12
N VAL A 73 -5.62 -16.62 11.47
CA VAL A 73 -4.52 -16.58 10.49
C VAL A 73 -3.72 -17.86 10.63
N ALA A 74 -3.55 -18.57 9.53
CA ALA A 74 -2.61 -19.68 9.42
C ALA A 74 -1.33 -19.18 8.76
N VAL A 75 -0.18 -19.48 9.34
CA VAL A 75 1.14 -19.06 8.86
C VAL A 75 2.01 -20.29 8.65
N HIS A 76 2.56 -20.42 7.46
CA HIS A 76 3.50 -21.47 7.11
C HIS A 76 4.90 -20.89 6.95
N TYR A 77 5.86 -21.46 7.67
CA TYR A 77 7.28 -21.22 7.48
C TYR A 77 7.96 -22.40 6.82
N PRO A 78 8.70 -22.18 5.72
CA PRO A 78 9.29 -23.25 4.95
C PRO A 78 10.42 -23.96 5.70
N ARG A 79 10.68 -25.22 5.33
CA ARG A 79 11.61 -26.12 6.03
C ARG A 79 13.04 -25.60 6.17
N TYR A 80 13.50 -24.78 5.23
CA TYR A 80 14.85 -24.21 5.26
C TYR A 80 14.98 -23.00 6.20
N MET A 81 13.88 -22.49 6.77
CA MET A 81 13.91 -21.39 7.73
C MET A 81 14.10 -21.89 9.16
N LYS A 82 14.80 -21.11 9.99
CA LYS A 82 15.01 -21.43 11.42
C LYS A 82 13.71 -21.60 12.22
N ARG A 83 12.63 -20.95 11.77
CA ARG A 83 11.30 -21.00 12.38
C ARG A 83 10.33 -21.92 11.61
N ALA A 84 10.84 -22.91 10.87
CA ALA A 84 10.02 -23.81 10.07
C ALA A 84 8.84 -24.42 10.84
N GLY A 85 7.71 -24.59 10.14
CA GLY A 85 6.48 -25.19 10.66
C GLY A 85 5.26 -24.31 10.50
N GLU A 86 4.13 -24.82 11.00
CA GLU A 86 2.84 -24.15 10.99
C GLU A 86 2.63 -23.35 12.28
N TYR A 87 2.03 -22.17 12.13
CA TYR A 87 1.68 -21.29 13.24
C TYR A 87 0.30 -20.73 13.00
N THR A 88 -0.34 -20.30 14.08
CA THR A 88 -1.64 -19.67 14.07
C THR A 88 -1.64 -18.44 14.96
N LEU A 89 -2.48 -17.47 14.60
CA LEU A 89 -2.90 -16.40 15.50
C LEU A 89 -4.37 -16.09 15.26
N GLN A 90 -4.98 -15.37 16.19
CA GLN A 90 -6.35 -14.90 16.08
C GLN A 90 -6.34 -13.38 16.04
N LEU A 91 -6.79 -12.80 14.93
CA LEU A 91 -7.08 -11.37 14.88
C LEU A 91 -8.41 -11.11 15.56
N ASP A 92 -8.48 -10.07 16.37
CA ASP A 92 -9.77 -9.59 16.86
C ASP A 92 -10.58 -8.93 15.72
N PRO A 93 -11.90 -8.70 15.89
CA PRO A 93 -12.73 -8.13 14.83
C PRO A 93 -12.29 -6.73 14.37
N GLU A 94 -11.66 -5.94 15.25
CA GLU A 94 -11.16 -4.60 14.93
C GLU A 94 -9.87 -4.69 14.11
N GLU A 95 -8.94 -5.56 14.50
CA GLU A 95 -7.71 -5.86 13.77
C GLU A 95 -8.01 -6.40 12.36
N LEU A 96 -8.92 -7.38 12.26
CA LEU A 96 -9.32 -7.94 10.96
C LEU A 96 -9.97 -6.87 10.09
N GLY A 97 -10.91 -6.09 10.64
CA GLY A 97 -11.55 -4.99 9.91
C GLY A 97 -10.55 -3.92 9.49
N GLY A 98 -9.56 -3.63 10.34
CA GLY A 98 -8.44 -2.73 10.06
C GLY A 98 -7.62 -3.22 8.88
N LEU A 99 -7.19 -4.48 8.91
CA LEU A 99 -6.45 -5.11 7.81
C LEU A 99 -7.22 -5.03 6.49
N MET A 100 -8.49 -5.43 6.48
CA MET A 100 -9.28 -5.45 5.24
C MET A 100 -9.50 -4.05 4.65
N ARG A 101 -9.79 -3.04 5.49
CA ARG A 101 -9.88 -1.64 5.05
C ARG A 101 -8.54 -1.12 4.53
N SER A 102 -7.45 -1.46 5.23
CA SER A 102 -6.09 -1.07 4.87
C SER A 102 -5.70 -1.61 3.50
N LEU A 103 -5.93 -2.91 3.23
CA LEU A 103 -5.69 -3.54 1.93
C LEU A 103 -6.54 -2.92 0.81
N ALA A 104 -7.83 -2.68 1.07
CA ALA A 104 -8.72 -2.07 0.09
C ALA A 104 -8.38 -0.59 -0.22
N SER A 105 -7.95 0.18 0.77
CA SER A 105 -7.56 1.58 0.60
C SER A 105 -6.35 1.75 -0.34
N ARG A 106 -5.54 0.71 -0.50
CA ARG A 106 -4.33 0.68 -1.34
C ARG A 106 -4.60 0.30 -2.80
N ARG A 107 -5.86 0.38 -3.24
CA ARG A 107 -6.24 0.15 -4.64
C ARG A 107 -5.76 -1.19 -5.22
N LEU A 108 -5.59 -2.20 -4.36
CA LEU A 108 -5.12 -3.52 -4.77
C LEU A 108 -6.12 -4.19 -5.71
N ILE A 109 -7.41 -3.93 -5.52
CA ILE A 109 -8.48 -4.45 -6.38
C ILE A 109 -8.36 -3.88 -7.80
N GLU A 110 -8.07 -2.58 -7.91
CA GLU A 110 -7.89 -1.85 -9.17
C GLU A 110 -6.50 -2.02 -9.79
N PHE A 111 -5.56 -2.68 -9.11
CA PHE A 111 -4.19 -2.81 -9.59
C PHE A 111 -4.13 -3.56 -10.92
N ASP A 112 -3.69 -2.89 -11.98
CA ASP A 112 -3.51 -3.45 -13.31
C ASP A 112 -2.05 -3.85 -13.52
N GLU A 113 -1.75 -5.12 -13.28
CA GLU A 113 -0.40 -5.68 -13.41
C GLU A 113 0.23 -5.43 -14.78
N PRO A 114 -0.40 -5.81 -15.92
CA PRO A 114 0.12 -5.50 -17.25
C PRO A 114 0.46 -4.03 -17.45
N ALA A 115 -0.46 -3.13 -17.08
CA ALA A 115 -0.26 -1.70 -17.28
C ALA A 115 0.89 -1.13 -16.43
N VAL A 116 1.01 -1.56 -15.17
CA VAL A 116 2.11 -1.14 -14.30
C VAL A 116 3.45 -1.70 -14.80
N ARG A 117 3.49 -2.95 -15.29
CA ARG A 117 4.68 -3.53 -15.91
C ARG A 117 5.12 -2.77 -17.15
N GLN A 118 4.17 -2.36 -17.99
CA GLN A 118 4.45 -1.54 -19.17
C GLN A 118 5.06 -0.19 -18.78
N ARG A 119 4.41 0.56 -17.87
CA ARG A 119 4.92 1.85 -17.39
C ARG A 119 6.31 1.72 -16.76
N LYS A 120 6.56 0.65 -16.00
CA LYS A 120 7.91 0.35 -15.47
C LYS A 120 8.93 0.16 -16.58
N ALA A 121 8.60 -0.60 -17.63
CA ALA A 121 9.51 -0.83 -18.75
C ALA A 121 9.83 0.46 -19.51
N GLU A 122 8.84 1.33 -19.70
CA GLU A 122 9.02 2.66 -20.28
C GLU A 122 9.94 3.54 -19.43
N ALA A 123 9.70 3.59 -18.11
CA ALA A 123 10.55 4.30 -17.16
C ALA A 123 12.00 3.76 -17.16
N ALA A 124 12.19 2.44 -17.19
CA ALA A 124 13.50 1.80 -17.25
C ALA A 124 14.28 2.21 -18.52
N ARG A 125 13.63 2.22 -19.69
CA ARG A 125 14.23 2.65 -20.97
C ARG A 125 14.66 4.10 -20.93
N SER A 126 13.82 4.99 -20.38
CA SER A 126 14.15 6.43 -20.28
C SER A 126 15.36 6.72 -19.38
N ARG A 127 15.65 5.83 -18.42
CA ARG A 127 16.76 5.99 -17.47
C ARG A 127 18.07 5.34 -17.95
N ALA A 128 18.07 4.62 -19.06
CA ALA A 128 19.22 3.87 -19.61
C ALA A 128 19.95 2.99 -18.56
N GLN A 129 19.23 2.49 -17.56
CA GLN A 129 19.80 1.69 -16.49
C GLN A 129 19.36 0.23 -16.64
N LEU A 130 20.31 -0.63 -16.98
CA LEU A 130 20.18 -2.07 -16.82
C LEU A 130 20.52 -2.40 -15.36
N PHE A 131 19.54 -2.93 -14.65
CA PHE A 131 19.73 -3.43 -13.31
C PHE A 131 19.42 -4.91 -13.27
N GLU A 132 20.37 -5.68 -12.79
CA GLU A 132 20.17 -7.06 -12.40
C GLU A 132 19.69 -7.08 -10.94
N VAL A 133 18.56 -7.72 -10.68
CA VAL A 133 18.06 -7.92 -9.31
C VAL A 133 18.41 -9.34 -8.92
N PHE A 134 19.54 -9.50 -8.23
CA PHE A 134 19.91 -10.77 -7.61
C PHE A 134 18.96 -11.03 -6.42
N ASP A 135 18.54 -12.28 -6.25
CA ASP A 135 17.71 -12.78 -5.14
C ASP A 135 16.33 -12.10 -4.97
N ALA A 136 15.69 -11.72 -6.08
CA ALA A 136 14.34 -11.19 -6.03
C ALA A 136 13.31 -12.26 -5.63
N THR A 137 12.49 -11.94 -4.63
CA THR A 137 11.30 -12.71 -4.30
C THR A 137 10.12 -12.32 -5.19
N THR A 138 9.28 -13.30 -5.52
CA THR A 138 7.97 -13.07 -6.10
C THR A 138 6.95 -12.98 -4.97
N THR A 139 6.23 -11.86 -4.91
CA THR A 139 5.13 -11.64 -3.98
C THR A 139 3.84 -12.06 -4.65
N GLU A 140 3.08 -12.94 -4.02
CA GLU A 140 1.72 -13.31 -4.42
C GLU A 140 0.73 -12.88 -3.33
N ILE A 141 -0.34 -12.18 -3.74
CA ILE A 141 -1.44 -11.76 -2.86
C ILE A 141 -2.76 -12.12 -3.55
N GLU A 142 -3.62 -12.84 -2.86
CA GLU A 142 -4.99 -13.11 -3.27
C GLU A 142 -5.96 -12.51 -2.24
N LEU A 143 -7.02 -11.87 -2.71
CA LEU A 143 -8.05 -11.20 -1.92
C LEU A 143 -9.43 -11.68 -2.36
N ASN A 144 -10.27 -12.01 -1.38
CA ASN A 144 -11.68 -12.35 -1.58
C ASN A 144 -12.56 -11.42 -0.75
N LEU A 145 -13.46 -10.71 -1.41
CA LEU A 145 -14.40 -9.77 -0.78
C LEU A 145 -15.82 -10.05 -1.27
N GLU A 146 -16.81 -9.89 -0.39
CA GLU A 146 -18.23 -9.98 -0.78
C GLU A 146 -18.65 -8.71 -1.52
N ARG A 147 -18.15 -7.55 -1.07
CA ARG A 147 -18.45 -6.26 -1.67
C ARG A 147 -17.27 -5.32 -1.54
N TYR A 148 -17.03 -4.56 -2.60
CA TYR A 148 -16.04 -3.50 -2.63
C TYR A 148 -16.60 -2.25 -3.31
N GLN A 149 -16.50 -1.11 -2.64
CA GLN A 149 -16.83 0.19 -3.21
C GLN A 149 -15.61 1.10 -3.14
N PRO A 150 -15.04 1.50 -4.30
CA PRO A 150 -13.91 2.42 -4.33
C PRO A 150 -14.27 3.79 -3.75
N ALA A 151 -13.27 4.48 -3.21
CA ALA A 151 -13.42 5.82 -2.63
C ALA A 151 -13.93 6.89 -3.64
N ALA A 152 -13.67 6.69 -4.93
CA ALA A 152 -13.94 7.67 -5.99
C ALA A 152 -15.36 7.60 -6.58
N GLY A 153 -16.33 6.99 -5.88
CA GLY A 153 -17.71 6.87 -6.38
C GLY A 153 -17.85 5.93 -7.59
N ALA A 154 -16.82 5.12 -7.86
CA ALA A 154 -16.87 4.10 -8.89
C ALA A 154 -17.87 2.99 -8.54
N ARG A 155 -18.20 2.16 -9.54
CA ARG A 155 -19.18 1.09 -9.43
C ARG A 155 -18.86 0.17 -8.25
N VAL A 156 -19.88 -0.14 -7.46
CA VAL A 156 -19.83 -1.17 -6.42
C VAL A 156 -19.61 -2.53 -7.10
N LEU A 157 -18.56 -3.22 -6.65
CA LEU A 157 -18.24 -4.58 -7.07
C LEU A 157 -18.73 -5.57 -6.01
N HIS A 158 -19.17 -6.74 -6.46
CA HIS A 158 -19.62 -7.83 -5.61
C HIS A 158 -18.84 -9.10 -5.96
N ASN A 159 -18.67 -10.00 -4.98
CA ASN A 159 -17.93 -11.27 -5.13
C ASN A 159 -16.56 -11.05 -5.78
N VAL A 160 -15.79 -10.12 -5.23
CA VAL A 160 -14.50 -9.71 -5.78
C VAL A 160 -13.46 -10.75 -5.43
N HIS A 161 -12.88 -11.36 -6.45
CA HIS A 161 -11.66 -12.15 -6.34
C HIS A 161 -10.53 -11.41 -7.07
N LYS A 162 -9.45 -11.10 -6.35
CA LYS A 162 -8.28 -10.43 -6.92
C LYS A 162 -7.03 -11.25 -6.60
N ARG A 163 -6.28 -11.62 -7.64
CA ARG A 163 -4.95 -12.19 -7.51
C ARG A 163 -3.91 -11.24 -8.08
N LEU A 164 -2.80 -11.11 -7.36
CA LEU A 164 -1.66 -10.27 -7.71
C LEU A 164 -0.37 -11.08 -7.61
N SER A 165 0.53 -10.93 -8.58
CA SER A 165 1.87 -11.52 -8.59
C SER A 165 2.91 -10.52 -9.09
N TRP A 166 3.88 -10.18 -8.22
CA TRP A 166 4.93 -9.23 -8.57
C TRP A 166 6.32 -9.73 -8.16
N HIS A 167 7.23 -9.81 -9.15
CA HIS A 167 8.61 -10.19 -8.94
C HIS A 167 9.47 -8.97 -8.60
N GLY A 168 10.25 -9.05 -7.51
CA GLY A 168 11.17 -7.98 -7.13
C GLY A 168 10.49 -6.73 -6.56
N LEU A 169 9.31 -6.87 -5.96
CA LEU A 169 8.44 -5.75 -5.52
C LEU A 169 9.17 -4.70 -4.69
N ARG A 170 9.97 -5.13 -3.71
CA ARG A 170 10.71 -4.21 -2.81
C ARG A 170 11.71 -3.34 -3.58
N ALA A 171 12.41 -3.92 -4.54
CA ALA A 171 13.38 -3.21 -5.36
C ALA A 171 12.68 -2.24 -6.32
N ASP A 172 11.61 -2.71 -6.97
CA ASP A 172 10.84 -1.91 -7.92
C ASP A 172 10.15 -0.71 -7.24
N ALA A 173 9.50 -0.90 -6.09
CA ALA A 173 8.85 0.19 -5.36
C ALA A 173 9.85 1.27 -4.89
N LYS A 174 11.09 0.88 -4.56
CA LYS A 174 12.15 1.84 -4.21
C LYS A 174 12.69 2.56 -5.44
N ARG A 175 12.79 1.88 -6.58
CA ARG A 175 13.40 2.40 -7.80
C ARG A 175 12.45 3.27 -8.62
N TYR A 176 11.16 2.97 -8.59
CA TYR A 176 10.12 3.68 -9.35
C TYR A 176 9.09 4.29 -8.40
N PRO A 177 9.48 5.23 -7.51
CA PRO A 177 8.55 5.86 -6.56
C PRO A 177 7.44 6.65 -7.25
N GLU A 178 7.62 7.04 -8.52
CA GLU A 178 6.58 7.67 -9.34
C GLU A 178 5.41 6.73 -9.67
N LEU A 179 5.63 5.42 -9.64
CA LEU A 179 4.59 4.40 -9.83
C LEU A 179 3.94 4.13 -8.48
N THR A 180 3.00 4.98 -8.09
CA THR A 180 2.33 4.94 -6.78
C THR A 180 1.72 3.57 -6.47
N GLU A 181 1.27 2.84 -7.49
CA GLU A 181 0.70 1.51 -7.40
C GLU A 181 1.71 0.49 -6.85
N LEU A 182 2.99 0.62 -7.19
CA LEU A 182 4.06 -0.21 -6.61
C LEU A 182 4.31 0.14 -5.16
N GLY A 183 4.20 1.43 -4.80
CA GLY A 183 4.25 1.88 -3.41
C GLY A 183 3.13 1.29 -2.58
N ASP A 184 1.90 1.34 -3.10
CA ASP A 184 0.69 0.80 -2.50
C ASP A 184 0.79 -0.73 -2.33
N LEU A 185 1.22 -1.46 -3.37
CA LEU A 185 1.45 -2.90 -3.32
C LEU A 185 2.58 -3.27 -2.33
N ALA A 186 3.67 -2.51 -2.30
CA ALA A 186 4.76 -2.72 -1.34
C ALA A 186 4.34 -2.41 0.11
N ALA A 187 3.41 -1.49 0.34
CA ALA A 187 2.85 -1.23 1.65
C ALA A 187 1.95 -2.37 2.12
N ALA A 188 1.10 -2.91 1.24
CA ALA A 188 0.30 -4.11 1.53
C ALA A 188 1.19 -5.32 1.84
N HIS A 189 2.25 -5.54 1.06
CA HIS A 189 3.26 -6.55 1.31
C HIS A 189 3.87 -6.44 2.72
N ARG A 190 4.29 -5.24 3.14
CA ARG A 190 4.86 -5.02 4.47
C ARG A 190 3.87 -5.31 5.59
N GLU A 191 2.61 -4.89 5.44
CA GLU A 191 1.57 -5.14 6.45
C GLU A 191 1.29 -6.63 6.61
N LEU A 192 1.15 -7.37 5.50
CA LEU A 192 0.96 -8.82 5.52
C LEU A 192 2.19 -9.53 6.10
N ARG A 193 3.40 -9.10 5.73
CA ARG A 193 4.64 -9.62 6.31
C ARG A 193 4.74 -9.35 7.82
N ALA A 194 4.24 -8.23 8.31
CA ALA A 194 4.23 -7.95 9.74
C ALA A 194 3.40 -8.97 10.52
N LEU A 195 2.35 -9.56 9.92
CA LEU A 195 1.60 -10.67 10.53
C LEU A 195 2.43 -11.94 10.66
N LEU A 196 3.34 -12.22 9.72
CA LEU A 196 4.29 -13.33 9.86
C LEU A 196 5.22 -13.11 11.05
N GLU A 197 5.61 -11.86 11.31
CA GLU A 197 6.62 -11.52 12.32
C GLU A 197 6.03 -11.29 13.72
N ARG A 198 4.71 -11.47 13.88
CA ARG A 198 3.99 -11.27 15.14
C ARG A 198 4.56 -12.15 16.28
N PRO A 199 4.78 -11.57 17.48
CA PRO A 199 5.36 -12.30 18.62
C PRO A 199 4.38 -13.26 19.29
N ASP A 200 3.07 -13.07 19.09
CA ASP A 200 1.97 -13.86 19.64
C ASP A 200 1.54 -15.03 18.74
N LEU A 201 2.32 -15.34 17.69
CA LEU A 201 2.15 -16.55 16.91
C LEU A 201 2.30 -17.80 17.78
N VAL A 202 1.28 -18.64 17.78
CA VAL A 202 1.28 -19.93 18.47
C VAL A 202 1.57 -21.03 17.46
N ARG A 203 2.51 -21.92 17.77
CA ARG A 203 2.82 -23.06 16.90
C ARG A 203 1.57 -23.94 16.77
N GLY A 204 1.19 -24.24 15.53
CA GLY A 204 0.09 -25.14 15.23
C GLY A 204 0.40 -26.57 15.70
N PRO A 205 -0.65 -27.39 15.92
CA PRO A 205 -0.50 -28.81 16.25
C PRO A 205 0.23 -29.59 15.15
#